data_AF-A0A961SJA7-F1
#
_entry.id   AF-A0A961SJA7-F1
#
_cell.length_a   1.000
_cell.length_b   1.000
_cell.length_c   1.000
_cell.angle_alpha   90.00
_cell.angle_beta   90.00
_cell.angle_gamma   90.00
#
_symmetry.space_group_name_H-M   'P 1'
#
loop_
_entity.id
_entity.type
_entity.pdbx_description
1 polymer ?
#
loop_
_entity_poly.entity_id
_entity_poly.type
_entity_poly.pdbx_seq_one_letter_code
_entity_poly.pdbx_strand_id
1 'polypeptide(L)'
;CPPVFAAVKVHSETISQLPVHLYRRLDQGKERAPKHPAARLLKNPNAWTTGVDFRKQAMVDICLHGNAYCWIGRNTKQEPVELRRIDPTAVTIETKESGEPAYKVTTKNGAQKVYPFTEILHFKGPSKDGLKGESPVEVGKKAIALAMTLENYALNLFENGARPSGVIETKSNL
;
A
#
# COMPACT_ATOMS: atom_id res chain seq x y z
N CYS A 1 -11.32 -3.36 11.94
CA CYS A 1 -10.58 -2.57 12.94
C CYS A 1 -10.63 -1.08 12.56
N PRO A 2 -11.55 -0.29 13.16
CA PRO A 2 -11.70 1.14 12.87
C PRO A 2 -10.42 1.99 13.06
N PRO A 3 -9.58 1.76 14.09
CA PRO A 3 -8.32 2.49 14.25
C PRO A 3 -7.37 2.35 13.06
N VAL A 4 -7.26 1.15 12.48
CA VAL A 4 -6.41 0.90 11.30
C VAL A 4 -6.92 1.70 10.11
N PHE A 5 -8.23 1.67 9.85
CA PHE A 5 -8.83 2.44 8.75
C PHE A 5 -8.58 3.94 8.89
N ALA A 6 -8.79 4.49 10.09
CA ALA A 6 -8.58 5.91 10.36
C ALA A 6 -7.10 6.31 10.15
N ALA A 7 -6.16 5.53 10.66
CA ALA A 7 -4.72 5.80 10.50
C ALA A 7 -4.30 5.78 9.01
N VAL A 8 -4.71 4.75 8.27
CA VAL A 8 -4.42 4.64 6.83
C VAL A 8 -5.03 5.80 6.05
N LYS A 9 -6.28 6.18 6.37
CA LYS A 9 -6.98 7.29 5.74
C LYS A 9 -6.23 8.61 5.96
N VAL A 10 -5.94 8.97 7.21
CA VAL A 10 -5.25 10.22 7.55
C VAL A 10 -3.88 10.31 6.85
N HIS A 11 -3.08 9.23 6.87
CA HIS A 11 -1.78 9.22 6.20
C HIS A 11 -1.90 9.36 4.68
N SER A 12 -2.78 8.59 4.06
CA SER A 12 -2.93 8.60 2.59
C SER A 12 -3.50 9.92 2.08
N GLU A 13 -4.48 10.49 2.76
CA GLU A 13 -5.07 11.79 2.39
C GLU A 13 -4.06 12.92 2.56
N THR A 14 -3.31 12.96 3.66
CA THR A 14 -2.29 13.99 3.91
C THR A 14 -1.19 13.97 2.84
N ILE A 15 -0.62 12.80 2.56
CA ILE A 15 0.46 12.66 1.56
C ILE A 15 -0.04 12.98 0.14
N SER A 16 -1.28 12.61 -0.17
CA SER A 16 -1.84 12.83 -1.51
C SER A 16 -1.96 14.30 -1.90
N GLN A 17 -2.17 15.18 -0.91
CA GLN A 17 -2.36 16.62 -1.09
C GLN A 17 -1.04 17.36 -1.37
N LEU A 18 0.11 16.76 -1.06
CA LEU A 18 1.40 17.40 -1.26
C LEU A 18 1.71 17.55 -2.77
N PRO A 19 2.12 18.75 -3.22
CA PRO A 19 2.49 18.96 -4.60
C PRO A 19 3.81 18.25 -4.92
N VAL A 20 3.83 17.51 -6.02
CA VAL A 20 5.07 16.88 -6.53
C VAL A 20 5.58 17.70 -7.71
N HIS A 21 6.80 18.21 -7.58
CA HIS A 21 7.46 18.98 -8.62
C HIS A 21 8.69 18.23 -9.11
N LEU A 22 8.83 18.12 -10.43
CA LEU A 22 10.02 17.57 -11.04
C LEU A 22 11.12 18.64 -11.10
N TYR A 23 12.33 18.26 -10.73
CA TYR A 23 13.51 19.10 -10.85
C TYR A 23 14.54 18.43 -11.75
N ARG A 24 15.23 19.24 -12.56
CA ARG A 24 16.42 18.84 -13.31
C ARG A 24 17.66 19.32 -12.55
N ARG A 25 18.65 18.43 -12.41
CA ARG A 25 19.96 18.80 -11.87
C ARG A 25 20.77 19.49 -12.97
N LEU A 26 21.39 20.61 -12.62
CA LEU A 26 22.30 21.37 -13.48
C LEU A 26 23.72 21.23 -12.94
N ASP A 27 24.72 21.67 -13.70
CA ASP A 27 26.12 21.68 -13.25
C ASP A 27 26.28 22.50 -11.96
N GLN A 28 25.48 23.57 -11.81
CA GLN A 28 25.31 24.29 -10.56
C GLN A 28 23.81 24.39 -10.22
N GLY A 29 23.40 23.70 -9.15
CA GLY A 29 22.06 23.80 -8.60
C GLY A 29 21.01 22.90 -9.27
N LYS A 30 19.75 23.33 -9.22
CA LYS A 30 18.59 22.60 -9.75
C LYS A 30 17.51 23.57 -10.20
N GLU A 31 16.79 23.21 -11.26
CA GLU A 31 15.66 23.99 -11.79
C GLU A 31 14.39 23.14 -11.88
N ARG A 32 13.21 23.77 -11.85
CA ARG A 32 11.95 23.06 -12.09
C ARG A 32 11.85 22.63 -13.55
N ALA A 33 11.41 21.40 -13.79
CA ALA A 33 11.28 20.81 -15.12
C ALA A 33 9.81 20.48 -15.47
N PRO A 34 8.90 21.48 -15.56
CA PRO A 34 7.47 21.24 -15.79
C PRO A 34 7.15 20.71 -17.18
N LYS A 35 8.04 20.92 -18.16
CA LYS A 35 7.88 20.47 -19.56
C LYS A 35 8.32 19.02 -19.78
N HIS A 36 8.93 18.37 -18.80
CA HIS A 36 9.37 16.98 -18.94
C HIS A 36 8.16 16.02 -18.94
N PRO A 37 8.12 14.97 -19.78
CA PRO A 37 6.99 14.03 -19.84
C PRO A 37 6.60 13.42 -18.49
N ALA A 38 7.59 13.13 -17.63
CA ALA A 38 7.34 12.62 -16.28
C ALA A 38 6.54 13.60 -15.39
N ALA A 39 6.70 14.91 -15.57
CA ALA A 39 5.93 15.90 -14.80
C ALA A 39 4.42 15.80 -15.11
N ARG A 40 4.07 15.50 -16.37
CA ARG A 40 2.68 15.23 -16.78
C ARG A 40 2.14 13.97 -16.10
N LEU A 41 2.91 12.88 -16.10
CA LEU A 41 2.50 11.61 -15.50
C LEU A 41 2.28 11.70 -13.99
N LEU A 42 3.07 12.53 -13.29
CA LEU A 42 2.88 12.76 -11.86
C LEU A 42 1.58 13.53 -11.54
N LYS A 43 1.08 14.31 -12.49
CA LYS A 43 -0.19 15.04 -12.38
C LYS A 43 -1.39 14.20 -12.85
N ASN A 44 -1.23 13.48 -13.95
CA ASN A 44 -2.25 12.65 -14.59
C ASN A 44 -1.60 11.34 -15.06
N PRO A 45 -1.50 10.32 -14.17
CA PRO A 45 -0.81 9.07 -14.47
C PRO A 45 -1.46 8.29 -15.60
N ASN A 46 -2.78 8.36 -15.74
CA ASN A 46 -3.54 7.79 -16.84
C ASN A 46 -4.80 8.64 -17.07
N ALA A 47 -5.62 8.27 -18.06
CA ALA A 47 -6.77 9.07 -18.47
C ALA A 47 -7.90 9.16 -17.42
N TRP A 48 -7.94 8.26 -16.44
CA TRP A 48 -9.06 8.14 -15.47
C TRP A 48 -8.63 8.30 -14.02
N THR A 49 -7.34 8.54 -13.74
CA THR A 49 -6.82 8.68 -12.37
C THR A 49 -6.07 9.99 -12.25
N THR A 50 -6.44 10.80 -11.25
CA THR A 50 -5.69 12.03 -10.92
C THR A 50 -4.39 11.68 -10.20
N GLY A 51 -3.39 12.55 -10.27
CA GLY A 51 -2.13 12.37 -9.55
C GLY A 51 -2.32 12.31 -8.03
N VAL A 52 -3.33 13.03 -7.51
CA VAL A 52 -3.72 12.98 -6.09
C VAL A 52 -4.22 11.59 -5.73
N ASP A 53 -5.19 11.05 -6.48
CA ASP A 53 -5.74 9.72 -6.21
C ASP A 53 -4.71 8.63 -6.38
N PHE A 54 -3.80 8.76 -7.35
CA PHE A 54 -2.71 7.82 -7.54
C PHE A 54 -1.75 7.78 -6.34
N ARG A 55 -1.32 8.95 -5.83
CA ARG A 55 -0.48 9.02 -4.62
C ARG A 55 -1.21 8.49 -3.39
N LYS A 56 -2.49 8.85 -3.24
CA LYS A 56 -3.36 8.36 -2.16
C LYS A 56 -3.39 6.83 -2.17
N GLN A 57 -3.68 6.24 -3.32
CA GLN A 57 -3.77 4.79 -3.47
C GLN A 57 -2.42 4.10 -3.27
N ALA A 58 -1.32 4.66 -3.80
CA ALA A 58 0.02 4.14 -3.55
C ALA A 58 0.36 4.16 -2.04
N MET A 59 -0.04 5.20 -1.31
CA MET A 59 0.17 5.27 0.14
C MET A 59 -0.69 4.24 0.89
N VAL A 60 -1.94 4.02 0.47
CA VAL A 60 -2.78 2.94 1.01
C VAL A 60 -2.10 1.59 0.81
N ASP A 61 -1.59 1.32 -0.38
CA ASP A 61 -0.89 0.07 -0.71
C ASP A 61 0.36 -0.13 0.16
N ILE A 62 1.15 0.92 0.39
CA ILE A 62 2.31 0.87 1.30
C ILE A 62 1.87 0.61 2.74
N CYS A 63 0.83 1.29 3.23
CA CYS A 63 0.36 1.10 4.61
C CYS A 63 -0.20 -0.32 4.86
N LEU A 64 -0.88 -0.91 3.88
CA LEU A 64 -1.52 -2.21 4.03
C LEU A 64 -0.59 -3.38 3.68
N HIS A 65 0.21 -3.23 2.63
CA HIS A 65 1.01 -4.31 2.04
C HIS A 65 2.52 -4.04 2.06
N GLY A 66 2.95 -2.88 2.54
CA GLY A 66 4.36 -2.47 2.60
C GLY A 66 4.91 -2.03 1.24
N ASN A 67 4.13 -2.19 0.17
CA ASN A 67 4.60 -2.08 -1.20
C ASN A 67 3.48 -1.53 -2.09
N ALA A 68 3.82 -0.60 -2.97
CA ALA A 68 2.98 -0.16 -4.06
C ALA A 68 3.71 -0.34 -5.38
N TYR A 69 3.00 -0.87 -6.38
CA TYR A 69 3.56 -1.14 -7.69
C TYR A 69 2.79 -0.41 -8.77
N CYS A 70 3.52 0.08 -9.76
CA CYS A 70 2.93 0.71 -10.91
C CYS A 70 3.65 0.27 -12.19
N TRP A 71 2.90 -0.22 -13.16
CA TRP A 71 3.40 -0.50 -14.48
C TRP A 71 3.54 0.78 -15.31
N ILE A 72 4.67 0.90 -16.00
CA ILE A 72 5.01 2.02 -16.87
C ILE A 72 4.63 1.64 -18.30
N GLY A 73 3.52 2.19 -18.80
CA GLY A 73 3.15 2.05 -20.19
C GLY A 73 3.92 3.03 -21.07
N ARG A 74 4.50 2.50 -22.16
CA ARG A 74 5.33 3.25 -23.10
C ARG A 74 4.73 3.26 -24.49
N ASN A 75 4.97 4.35 -25.24
CA ASN A 75 4.60 4.43 -26.65
C ASN A 75 5.62 3.69 -27.54
N THR A 76 5.41 3.72 -28.86
CA THR A 76 6.31 3.11 -29.86
C THR A 76 7.73 3.66 -29.84
N LYS A 77 7.94 4.87 -29.29
CA LYS A 77 9.25 5.51 -29.10
C LYS A 77 9.88 5.20 -27.73
N GLN A 78 9.31 4.26 -26.97
CA GLN A 78 9.74 3.91 -25.61
C GLN A 78 9.58 5.04 -24.57
N GLU A 79 8.81 6.08 -24.87
CA GLU A 79 8.54 7.17 -23.93
C GLU A 79 7.41 6.77 -22.98
N PRO A 80 7.52 7.03 -21.66
CA PRO A 80 6.47 6.71 -20.72
C PRO A 80 5.26 7.62 -20.96
N VAL A 81 4.10 7.02 -21.20
CA VAL A 81 2.84 7.71 -21.51
C VAL A 81 1.75 7.43 -20.49
N GLU A 82 1.87 6.36 -19.71
CA GLU A 82 0.94 6.04 -18.64
C GLU A 82 1.60 5.33 -17.46
N LEU A 83 0.99 5.52 -16.29
CA LEU A 83 1.28 4.86 -15.04
C LEU A 83 -0.01 4.16 -14.58
N ARG A 84 0.05 2.84 -14.46
CA ARG A 84 -1.08 2.02 -13.98
C ARG A 84 -0.71 1.29 -12.71
N ARG A 85 -1.50 1.51 -11.65
CA ARG A 85 -1.37 0.75 -10.40
C ARG A 85 -1.55 -0.74 -10.67
N ILE A 86 -0.73 -1.55 -10.02
CA ILE A 86 -0.92 -2.99 -9.91
C ILE A 86 -1.27 -3.31 -8.45
N ASP A 87 -2.20 -4.25 -8.26
CA ASP A 87 -2.54 -4.75 -6.93
C ASP A 87 -1.30 -5.40 -6.28
N PRO A 88 -0.83 -4.92 -5.10
CA PRO A 88 0.33 -5.49 -4.44
C PRO A 88 0.22 -6.98 -4.10
N THR A 89 -1.00 -7.48 -3.90
CA THR A 89 -1.25 -8.90 -3.60
C THR A 89 -1.02 -9.81 -4.81
N ALA A 90 -1.05 -9.24 -6.02
CA ALA A 90 -0.84 -9.96 -7.27
C ALA A 90 0.64 -9.98 -7.71
N VAL A 91 1.56 -9.39 -6.94
CA VAL A 91 2.98 -9.24 -7.30
C VAL A 91 3.85 -10.13 -6.43
N THR A 92 4.72 -10.91 -7.08
CA THR A 92 5.84 -11.60 -6.46
C THR A 92 7.15 -11.03 -7.00
N ILE A 93 8.06 -10.64 -6.11
CA ILE A 93 9.39 -10.17 -6.49
C ILE A 93 10.31 -11.38 -6.57
N GLU A 94 11.00 -11.52 -7.70
CA GLU A 94 12.05 -12.50 -7.92
C GLU A 94 13.38 -11.76 -8.11
N THR A 95 14.48 -12.34 -7.66
CA THR A 95 15.82 -11.75 -7.88
C THR A 95 16.52 -12.59 -8.92
N LYS A 96 16.98 -11.95 -10.01
CA LYS A 96 17.78 -12.63 -11.03
C LYS A 96 19.17 -12.92 -10.48
N GLU A 97 19.92 -13.81 -11.15
CA GLU A 97 21.32 -14.09 -10.82
C GLU A 97 22.20 -12.81 -10.85
N SER A 98 21.84 -11.83 -11.67
CA SER A 98 22.48 -10.50 -11.72
C SER A 98 22.23 -9.64 -10.47
N GLY A 99 21.34 -10.05 -9.56
CA GLY A 99 20.89 -9.26 -8.41
C GLY A 99 19.75 -8.29 -8.73
N GLU A 100 19.33 -8.19 -9.99
CA GLU A 100 18.24 -7.29 -10.40
C GLU A 100 16.86 -7.86 -10.01
N PRO A 101 15.93 -7.03 -9.49
CA PRO A 101 14.58 -7.47 -9.22
C PRO A 101 13.79 -7.65 -10.52
N ALA A 102 12.97 -8.70 -10.56
CA ALA A 102 11.93 -8.95 -11.54
C ALA A 102 10.59 -9.07 -10.82
N TYR A 103 9.52 -8.63 -11.49
CA TYR A 103 8.19 -8.55 -10.90
C TYR A 103 7.26 -9.49 -11.65
N LYS A 104 6.92 -10.61 -11.03
CA LYS A 104 5.93 -11.54 -11.54
C LYS A 104 4.54 -11.08 -11.10
N VAL A 105 3.71 -10.72 -12.06
CA VAL A 105 2.37 -10.18 -11.85
C VAL A 105 1.33 -11.18 -12.34
N THR A 106 0.45 -11.61 -11.44
CA THR A 106 -0.71 -12.44 -11.78
C THR A 106 -1.86 -11.56 -12.25
N THR A 107 -2.28 -11.73 -13.50
CA THR A 107 -3.41 -11.01 -14.08
C THR A 107 -4.74 -11.55 -13.55
N LYS A 108 -5.83 -10.79 -13.75
CA LYS A 108 -7.19 -11.21 -13.34
C LYS A 108 -7.61 -12.56 -13.94
N ASN A 109 -7.06 -12.94 -15.08
CA ASN A 109 -7.36 -14.20 -15.77
C ASN A 109 -6.46 -15.36 -15.29
N GLY A 110 -5.67 -15.16 -14.24
CA GLY A 110 -4.73 -16.15 -13.69
C GLY A 110 -3.40 -16.26 -14.45
N ALA A 111 -3.29 -15.67 -15.65
CA ALA A 111 -2.03 -15.66 -16.40
C ALA A 111 -0.96 -14.84 -15.66
N GLN A 112 0.26 -15.35 -15.61
CA GLN A 112 1.40 -14.68 -15.00
C GLN A 112 2.26 -14.02 -16.08
N LYS A 113 2.67 -12.78 -15.81
CA LYS A 113 3.63 -12.06 -16.66
C LYS A 113 4.75 -11.50 -15.81
N VAL A 114 5.99 -11.69 -16.26
CA VAL A 114 7.18 -11.17 -15.59
C VAL A 114 7.60 -9.86 -16.24
N TYR A 115 7.82 -8.84 -15.41
CA TYR A 115 8.27 -7.53 -15.81
C TYR A 115 9.68 -7.25 -15.26
N PRO A 116 10.59 -6.67 -16.06
CA PRO A 116 11.88 -6.21 -15.55
C PRO A 116 11.69 -4.95 -14.66
N PHE A 117 12.71 -4.63 -13.85
CA PHE A 117 12.68 -3.44 -13.00
C PHE A 117 12.50 -2.11 -13.76
N THR A 118 12.84 -2.08 -15.04
CA THR A 118 12.68 -0.90 -15.92
C THR A 118 11.24 -0.61 -16.32
N GLU A 119 10.32 -1.56 -16.12
CA GLU A 119 8.90 -1.45 -16.46
C GLU A 119 7.99 -1.26 -15.24
N ILE A 120 8.52 -1.43 -14.02
CA ILE A 120 7.75 -1.31 -12.78
C ILE A 120 8.36 -0.21 -11.91
N LEU A 121 7.56 0.78 -11.55
CA LEU A 121 7.84 1.64 -10.41
C LEU A 121 7.40 0.91 -9.13
N HIS A 122 8.37 0.65 -8.26
CA HIS A 122 8.15 0.04 -6.96
C HIS A 122 8.42 1.04 -5.85
N PHE A 123 7.35 1.43 -5.15
CA PHE A 123 7.45 2.20 -3.91
C PHE A 123 7.35 1.23 -2.73
N LYS A 124 8.29 1.34 -1.78
CA LYS A 124 8.34 0.44 -0.63
C LYS A 124 8.44 1.24 0.68
N GLY A 125 7.78 0.71 1.71
CA GLY A 125 8.00 1.14 3.08
C GLY A 125 9.36 0.66 3.62
N PRO A 126 9.59 0.78 4.94
CA PRO A 126 10.75 0.19 5.60
C PRO A 126 10.90 -1.29 5.25
N SER A 127 12.13 -1.74 5.01
CA SER A 127 12.42 -3.10 4.54
C SER A 127 13.66 -3.64 5.22
N LYS A 128 13.63 -4.92 5.59
CA LYS A 128 14.79 -5.63 6.19
C LYS A 128 15.73 -6.20 5.14
N ASP A 129 15.18 -6.67 4.02
CA ASP A 129 15.92 -7.29 2.92
C ASP A 129 16.26 -6.29 1.79
N GLY A 130 15.72 -5.07 1.85
CA GLY A 130 15.86 -4.04 0.82
C GLY A 130 14.99 -4.29 -0.43
N LEU A 131 14.39 -5.48 -0.55
CA LEU A 131 13.59 -5.90 -1.69
C LEU A 131 12.11 -5.63 -1.43
N LYS A 132 11.55 -6.13 -0.33
CA LYS A 132 10.12 -6.03 -0.01
C LYS A 132 9.92 -5.17 1.24
N GLY A 133 9.05 -4.17 1.15
CA GLY A 133 8.67 -3.37 2.30
C GLY A 133 7.78 -4.15 3.29
N GLU A 134 7.95 -3.85 4.57
CA GLU A 134 7.09 -4.28 5.66
C GLU A 134 5.93 -3.28 5.82
N SER A 135 4.71 -3.78 5.99
CA SER A 135 3.56 -2.92 6.22
C SER A 135 3.40 -2.61 7.71
N PRO A 136 2.97 -1.38 8.09
CA PRO A 136 2.57 -1.08 9.46
C PRO A 136 1.55 -2.06 10.04
N VAL A 137 0.64 -2.57 9.21
CA VAL A 137 -0.34 -3.59 9.62
C VAL A 137 0.33 -4.91 9.98
N GLU A 138 1.33 -5.36 9.22
CA GLU A 138 2.10 -6.56 9.54
C GLU A 138 2.91 -6.40 10.82
N VAL A 139 3.54 -5.24 11.02
CA VAL A 139 4.29 -4.92 12.24
C VAL A 139 3.35 -4.91 13.46
N GLY A 140 2.18 -4.30 13.33
CA GLY A 140 1.18 -4.17 14.39
C GLY A 140 0.23 -5.35 14.56
N LYS A 141 0.37 -6.43 13.77
CA LYS A 141 -0.67 -7.45 13.63
C LYS A 141 -1.16 -8.08 14.93
N LYS A 142 -0.27 -8.29 15.90
CA LYS A 142 -0.63 -8.86 17.22
C LYS A 142 -1.51 -7.91 18.02
N ALA A 143 -1.17 -6.63 18.06
CA ALA A 143 -1.95 -5.61 18.76
C ALA A 143 -3.31 -5.40 18.08
N ILE A 144 -3.35 -5.40 16.75
CA ILE A 144 -4.60 -5.32 15.96
C ILE A 144 -5.48 -6.54 16.25
N ALA A 145 -4.91 -7.75 16.22
CA ALA A 145 -5.64 -8.98 16.52
C ALA A 145 -6.23 -8.96 17.94
N LEU A 146 -5.43 -8.54 18.93
CA LEU A 146 -5.91 -8.39 20.31
C LEU A 146 -7.10 -7.42 20.40
N ALA A 147 -6.99 -6.24 19.77
CA ALA A 147 -8.08 -5.26 19.75
C ALA A 147 -9.36 -5.84 19.12
N MET A 148 -9.24 -6.55 18.00
CA MET A 148 -10.38 -7.20 17.34
C MET A 148 -11.00 -8.31 18.21
N THR A 149 -10.18 -9.10 18.92
CA THR A 149 -10.68 -10.14 19.84
C THR A 149 -11.43 -9.53 21.02
N LEU A 150 -10.93 -8.43 21.58
CA LEU A 150 -11.60 -7.72 22.68
C LEU A 150 -12.91 -7.08 22.21
N GLU A 151 -12.94 -6.46 21.02
CA GLU A 151 -14.17 -5.93 20.41
C GLU A 151 -15.21 -7.04 20.26
N ASN A 152 -14.84 -8.19 19.70
CA ASN A 152 -15.75 -9.34 19.52
C ASN A 152 -16.22 -9.92 20.86
N TYR A 153 -15.34 -10.01 21.86
CA TYR A 153 -15.73 -10.46 23.20
C TYR A 153 -16.76 -9.53 23.83
N ALA A 154 -16.55 -8.22 23.74
CA ALA A 154 -17.50 -7.23 24.24
C ALA A 154 -18.85 -7.34 23.53
N LEU A 155 -18.86 -7.46 22.19
CA LEU A 155 -20.09 -7.67 21.42
C LEU A 155 -20.85 -8.91 21.90
N ASN A 156 -20.17 -10.06 22.00
CA ASN A 156 -20.79 -11.30 22.47
C ASN A 156 -21.32 -11.18 23.91
N LEU A 157 -20.61 -10.47 24.80
CA LEU A 157 -21.05 -10.24 26.17
C LEU A 157 -22.36 -9.43 26.20
N PHE A 158 -22.45 -8.36 25.40
CA PHE A 158 -23.65 -7.51 25.33
C PHE A 158 -24.82 -8.19 24.60
N GLU A 159 -24.55 -8.96 23.54
CA GLU A 159 -25.58 -9.75 22.84
C GLU A 159 -26.23 -10.79 23.76
N ASN A 160 -25.45 -11.43 24.63
CA ASN A 160 -25.94 -12.41 25.60
C ASN A 160 -26.50 -11.75 26.90
N GLY A 161 -26.75 -10.44 26.89
CA GLY A 161 -27.34 -9.70 28.00
C GLY A 161 -26.46 -9.64 29.26
N ALA A 162 -25.14 -9.79 29.09
CA ALA A 162 -24.17 -9.86 30.18
C ALA A 162 -24.52 -10.88 31.27
N ARG A 163 -25.30 -11.93 30.94
CA ARG A 163 -25.69 -12.98 31.88
C ARG A 163 -24.53 -13.97 32.05
N PRO A 164 -23.96 -14.14 33.26
CA PRO A 164 -23.05 -15.24 33.51
C PRO A 164 -23.77 -16.58 33.27
N SER A 165 -23.08 -17.56 32.70
CA SER A 165 -23.63 -18.87 32.37
C SER A 165 -23.95 -19.76 33.59
N GLY A 166 -23.78 -19.24 34.81
CA GLY A 166 -24.08 -19.94 36.05
C GLY A 166 -23.96 -19.02 37.26
N VAL A 167 -24.75 -19.33 38.30
CA VAL A 167 -24.66 -18.70 39.63
C VAL A 167 -24.18 -19.79 40.59
N ILE A 168 -23.09 -19.52 41.32
CA ILE A 168 -22.68 -20.38 42.44
C ILE A 168 -23.42 -19.90 43.67
N GLU A 169 -24.49 -20.60 44.05
CA GLU A 169 -25.16 -20.41 45.33
C GLU A 169 -24.48 -21.27 46.41
N THR A 170 -24.09 -20.64 47.50
CA THR A 170 -23.65 -21.33 48.72
C THR A 170 -24.85 -21.46 49.65
N LYS A 171 -25.10 -22.67 50.18
CA LYS A 171 -26.09 -22.89 51.23
C LYS A 171 -25.54 -22.37 52.56
N SER A 172 -25.65 -21.06 52.81
CA SER A 172 -25.47 -20.52 54.16
C SER A 172 -26.83 -20.37 54.82
N ASN A 173 -27.23 -21.39 55.57
CA ASN A 173 -28.17 -21.20 56.68
C ASN A 173 -27.33 -20.74 57.87
N LEU A 174 -27.46 -19.46 58.23
CA LEU A 174 -27.20 -18.97 59.59
C LEU A 174 -28.43 -19.22 60.44
#